data_AF-A0A662T919-F1
#
_entry.id   AF-A0A662T919-F1
#
_cell.length_a   1.000
_cell.length_b   1.000
_cell.length_c   1.000
_cell.angle_alpha   90.00
_cell.angle_beta   90.00
_cell.angle_gamma   90.00
#
_symmetry.space_group_name_H-M   'P 1'
#
loop_
_entity.id
_entity.type
_entity.pdbx_description
1 polymer ?
#
loop_
_entity_poly.entity_id
_entity_poly.type
_entity_poly.pdbx_seq_one_letter_code
_entity_poly.pdbx_strand_id
1 'polypeptide(L)' 'MRIIERIRKILSLDKKKKRTLILCPVCNSPGLSPISKFSGWLTPKIYRCDKCGYKGPVYLEVELDEQVKGA' A
#
# COMPACT_ATOMS: atom_id res chain seq x y z
N MET A 1 17.60 -2.62 -35.24
CA MET A 1 16.25 -2.10 -35.57
C MET A 1 15.86 -1.01 -34.56
N ARG A 2 15.72 0.26 -34.98
CA ARG A 2 15.41 1.43 -34.11
C ARG A 2 13.95 1.49 -33.61
N ILE A 3 13.13 0.49 -33.93
CA ILE A 3 11.70 0.45 -33.55
C ILE A 3 11.53 0.10 -32.07
N ILE A 4 12.38 -0.79 -31.53
CA ILE A 4 12.26 -1.27 -30.14
C ILE A 4 12.47 -0.12 -29.14
N GLU A 5 13.38 0.81 -29.42
CA GLU A 5 13.63 2.01 -28.59
C GLU A 5 12.44 2.99 -28.60
N ARG A 6 11.71 3.07 -29.71
CA ARG A 6 10.50 3.92 -29.81
C ARG A 6 9.33 3.39 -28.98
N ILE A 7 9.16 2.07 -28.93
CA ILE A 7 8.05 1.43 -28.19
C ILE A 7 8.24 1.57 -26.67
N ARG A 8 9.47 1.44 -26.15
CA ARG A 8 9.77 1.64 -24.72
C ARG A 8 9.28 2.99 -24.21
N LYS A 9 9.46 4.06 -24.98
CA LYS A 9 9.08 5.42 -24.59
C LYS A 9 7.56 5.64 -24.46
N ILE A 10 6.75 4.82 -25.15
CA ILE A 10 5.28 4.83 -25.09
C ILE A 10 4.80 3.99 -23.89
N LEU A 11 5.48 2.89 -23.57
CA LEU A 11 5.19 2.06 -22.40
C LEU A 11 5.54 2.78 -21.08
N SER A 12 6.48 3.72 -21.12
CA SER A 12 6.89 4.59 -20.00
C SER A 12 5.97 5.79 -19.76
N LEU A 13 4.71 5.77 -20.21
CA LEU A 13 3.73 6.75 -19.74
C LEU A 13 3.47 6.47 -18.25
N ASP A 14 4.28 7.12 -17.42
CA ASP A 14 4.22 7.13 -15.96
C ASP A 14 2.81 7.49 -15.50
N LYS A 15 1.96 6.47 -15.32
CA LYS A 15 0.79 6.58 -14.45
C LYS A 15 1.34 6.91 -13.08
N LYS A 16 1.29 8.19 -12.69
CA LYS A 16 1.53 8.64 -11.31
C LYS A 16 0.81 7.68 -10.37
N LYS A 17 1.57 6.79 -9.73
CA LYS A 17 1.02 5.78 -8.85
C LYS A 17 0.62 6.51 -7.57
N LYS A 18 -0.67 6.86 -7.44
CA LYS A 18 -1.23 7.37 -6.18
C LYS A 18 -0.74 6.47 -5.05
N ARG A 19 -0.01 7.04 -4.10
CA ARG A 19 0.52 6.28 -2.96
C ARG A 19 -0.64 6.14 -1.97
N THR A 20 -1.08 4.92 -1.71
CA THR A 20 -2.04 4.64 -0.65
C THR A 20 -1.30 4.13 0.58
N LEU A 21 -1.67 4.66 1.75
CA LEU A 21 -1.14 4.27 3.05
C LEU A 21 -2.23 3.51 3.81
N ILE A 22 -1.88 2.36 4.39
CA ILE A 22 -2.78 1.61 5.27
C ILE A 22 -2.48 1.93 6.74
N LEU A 23 -3.51 2.18 7.53
CA LEU A 23 -3.43 2.55 8.93
C LEU A 23 -4.35 1.67 9.80
N CYS A 24 -3.98 1.51 11.07
CA CYS A 24 -4.83 0.88 12.06
C CYS A 24 -6.14 1.67 12.26
N PRO A 25 -7.32 1.03 12.24
CA PRO A 25 -8.59 1.72 12.38
C PRO A 25 -8.87 2.21 13.80
N VAL A 26 -8.08 1.77 14.79
CA VAL A 26 -8.26 2.11 16.22
C VAL A 26 -7.33 3.24 16.65
N CYS A 27 -6.05 3.20 16.26
CA CYS A 27 -5.03 4.13 16.75
C CYS A 27 -4.27 4.88 15.65
N ASN A 28 -4.67 4.70 14.39
CA ASN A 28 -4.10 5.36 13.20
C ASN A 28 -2.60 5.09 12.98
N SER A 29 -2.02 4.09 13.64
CA SER A 29 -0.63 3.68 13.40
C SER A 29 -0.48 2.99 12.04
N PRO A 30 0.60 3.26 11.28
CA PRO A 30 0.94 2.50 10.08
C PRO A 30 1.50 1.09 10.36
N GLY A 31 1.65 0.71 11.64
CA GLY A 31 2.17 -0.59 12.05
C GLY A 31 1.13 -1.71 12.00
N LEU A 32 0.55 -1.99 10.83
CA LEU A 32 -0.30 -3.16 10.59
C LEU A 32 0.50 -4.27 9.90
N SER A 33 0.55 -5.42 10.55
CA SER A 33 1.27 -6.62 10.08
C SER A 33 0.29 -7.79 9.90
N PRO A 34 0.42 -8.64 8.86
CA PRO A 34 -0.39 -9.85 8.75
C PRO A 34 -0.21 -10.74 9.99
N ILE A 35 -1.30 -11.36 10.46
CA ILE A 35 -1.23 -12.19 11.67
C ILE A 35 -0.42 -13.49 11.45
N SER A 36 -0.29 -13.93 10.21
CA SER A 36 0.52 -15.08 9.81
C SER A 36 0.97 -14.96 8.36
N LYS A 37 1.97 -15.76 7.96
CA LYS A 37 2.42 -15.87 6.56
C LYS A 37 1.36 -16.40 5.61
N PHE A 38 0.33 -17.08 6.13
CA PHE A 38 -0.76 -17.67 5.35
C PHE A 38 -1.97 -16.74 5.24
N SER A 39 -1.95 -15.58 5.89
CA SER A 39 -3.05 -14.63 5.90
C SER A 39 -3.17 -13.89 4.57
N GLY A 40 -4.35 -13.97 3.95
CA GLY A 40 -4.61 -13.48 2.60
C GLY A 40 -4.29 -14.49 1.49
N TRP A 41 -3.77 -15.67 1.82
CA TRP A 41 -3.57 -16.76 0.87
C TRP A 41 -4.42 -17.99 1.19
N LEU A 42 -4.16 -18.63 2.34
CA LEU A 42 -4.92 -19.81 2.81
C LEU A 42 -6.03 -19.42 3.80
N THR A 43 -5.76 -18.42 4.63
CA THR A 43 -6.71 -17.91 5.64
C THR A 43 -7.13 -16.49 5.26
N PRO A 44 -8.27 -15.99 5.78
CA PRO A 44 -8.67 -14.61 5.57
C PRO A 44 -7.54 -13.63 5.90
N LYS A 45 -7.52 -12.50 5.19
CA LYS A 45 -6.54 -11.44 5.44
C LYS A 45 -6.88 -10.76 6.76
N ILE A 46 -6.06 -11.01 7.77
CA ILE A 46 -6.21 -10.52 9.13
C ILE A 46 -4.92 -9.81 9.51
N TYR A 47 -5.07 -8.59 9.99
CA TYR A 47 -3.98 -7.76 10.45
C TYR A 47 -3.90 -7.76 11.96
N ARG A 48 -2.69 -7.55 12.47
CA ARG A 48 -2.39 -7.18 13.85
C ARG A 48 -1.73 -5.81 13.85
N CYS A 49 -2.15 -4.93 14.76
CA CYS A 49 -1.45 -3.68 15.00
C CYS A 49 -0.34 -3.87 16.04
N ASP A 50 0.87 -3.45 15.69
CA ASP A 50 2.05 -3.55 16.56
C ASP A 50 2.04 -2.50 17.69
N LYS A 51 1.22 -1.45 17.57
CA LYS A 51 1.09 -0.37 18.56
C LYS A 51 -0.02 -0.61 19.60
N CYS A 52 -1.24 -0.91 19.16
CA CYS A 52 -2.41 -1.00 20.07
C CYS A 52 -2.97 -2.43 20.23
N GLY A 53 -2.44 -3.40 19.49
CA GLY A 53 -2.88 -4.80 19.59
C GLY A 53 -4.19 -5.14 18.86
N TYR A 54 -4.78 -4.21 18.10
CA TYR A 54 -5.92 -4.49 17.21
C TYR A 54 -5.67 -5.77 16.37
N LYS A 55 -6.69 -6.63 16.25
CA LYS A 55 -6.68 -7.81 15.39
C LYS A 55 -7.96 -7.88 14.57
N GLY A 56 -7.87 -7.87 13.26
CA GLY A 56 -9.05 -7.96 12.40
C GLY A 56 -8.76 -7.72 10.91
N PRO A 57 -9.79 -7.88 10.06
CA PRO A 57 -9.65 -7.75 8.61
C PRO A 57 -9.71 -6.30 8.12
N VAL A 58 -10.09 -5.34 8.98
CA VAL A 58 -10.35 -3.96 8.59
C VAL A 58 -9.11 -3.11 8.79
N TYR A 59 -8.84 -2.25 7.82
CA TYR A 59 -7.81 -1.21 7.88
C TYR A 59 -8.36 0.09 7.29
N LEU A 60 -7.75 1.20 7.67
CA LEU A 60 -8.04 2.51 7.09
C LEU A 60 -7.08 2.74 5.92
N GLU A 61 -7.61 2.99 4.72
CA GLU A 61 -6.83 3.36 3.55
C GLU A 61 -6.88 4.88 3.36
N VAL A 62 -5.70 5.51 3.25
CA VAL A 62 -5.55 6.96 3.07
C VAL A 62 -4.82 7.21 1.76
N GLU A 63 -5.41 8.00 0.88
CA GLU A 63 -4.73 8.51 -0.31
C GLU A 63 -3.76 9.62 0.11
N LEU A 64 -2.48 9.46 -0.25
CA LEU A 64 -1.51 10.54 -0.12
C LEU A 64 -1.52 11.36 -1.40
N ASP A 65 -2.05 12.57 -1.32
CA ASP A 65 -1.88 13.55 -2.39
C ASP A 65 -0.41 13.97 -2.47
N GLU A 66 0.14 14.03 -3.69
CA GLU A 66 1.54 14.38 -3.97
C GLU A 66 1.86 15.88 -3.72
N GLN A 67 1.18 16.55 -2.78
CA GLN A 67 1.38 17.97 -2.47
C GLN A 67 2.25 18.24 -1.24
N VAL A 68 3.00 17.25 -0.74
CA VAL A 68 4.08 17.52 0.24
C VAL A 68 5.44 17.40 -0.45
N LYS A 69 5.74 18.39 -1.28
CA LYS A 69 7.12 18.77 -1.60
C LYS A 69 7.56 19.79 -0.56
N GLY A 70 8.53 19.42 0.28
CA GLY A 70 9.39 20.37 0.99
C GLY A 70 8.97 20.72 2.40
N ALA A 71 9.71 20.16 3.35
CA ALA A 71 10.33 20.92 4.45
C ALA A 71 11.71 20.31 4.70
#